data_AF-A0A7L3MAM9-F1
#
_entry.id   AF-A0A7L3MAM9-F1
#
_cell.length_a   1.000
_cell.length_b   1.000
_cell.length_c   1.000
_cell.angle_alpha   90.00
_cell.angle_beta   90.00
_cell.angle_gamma   90.00
#
_symmetry.space_group_name_H-M   'P 1'
#
loop_
_entity.id
_entity.type
_entity.pdbx_description
1 polymer ?
#
loop_
_entity_poly.entity_id
_entity_poly.type
_entity_poly.pdbx_seq_one_letter_code
_entity_poly.pdbx_strand_id
1 'polypeptide(L)'
;DPRVKGWLLLENYTPTFIFSVLYLLIVWLGPKYMRNKQPFSCRGILVIYNLGLTLLSLYMFYELVTGVLEGGYNFFCQDTHSGGEADMKIIRVLWWYYFSKLIEFMDTFFFILRKNNHQITVLHVYHHATMLNIWWFVMNWVPCGHSYFGATLNSFIHVLMYSYYGLSAVPAMRPYLWWKKYITQGQLIQFVLTIFQTSCGVVWPCAFPQGWLYFQIFYMISLIILFTNFYIQ
;
A
#
# COMPACT_ATOMS: atom_id res chain seq x y z
N ASP A 1 12.03 2.25 16.97
CA ASP A 1 11.49 3.45 17.65
C ASP A 1 10.79 2.98 18.91
N PRO A 2 11.12 3.51 20.10
CA PRO A 2 10.48 3.10 21.34
C PRO A 2 8.95 3.29 21.33
N ARG A 3 8.41 4.21 20.52
CA ARG A 3 6.97 4.53 20.43
C ARG A 3 6.11 3.39 19.86
N VAL A 4 6.70 2.48 19.09
CA VAL A 4 5.99 1.34 18.48
C VAL A 4 6.37 0.00 19.12
N LYS A 5 7.18 0.00 20.18
CA LYS A 5 7.61 -1.21 20.86
C LYS A 5 6.40 -1.88 21.54
N GLY A 6 6.25 -3.19 21.36
CA GLY A 6 5.09 -3.94 21.87
C GLY A 6 3.90 -3.99 20.92
N TRP A 7 3.97 -3.33 19.76
CA TRP A 7 2.88 -3.37 18.79
C TRP A 7 2.91 -4.66 17.97
N LEU A 8 1.71 -5.15 17.64
CA LEU A 8 1.52 -6.39 16.92
C LEU A 8 2.31 -6.38 15.59
N LEU A 9 3.09 -7.44 15.35
CA LEU A 9 3.96 -7.64 14.18
C LEU A 9 5.15 -6.67 14.03
N LEU A 10 5.42 -5.80 15.00
CA LEU A 10 6.58 -4.88 14.95
C LEU A 10 7.73 -5.29 15.87
N GLU A 11 7.51 -6.13 16.89
CA GLU A 11 8.58 -6.53 17.82
C GLU A 11 9.71 -7.33 17.17
N ASN A 12 9.35 -8.26 16.29
CA ASN A 12 10.30 -9.13 15.60
C ASN A 12 10.07 -9.05 14.10
N TYR A 13 11.15 -9.14 13.32
CA TYR A 13 11.06 -9.20 11.85
C TYR A 13 10.61 -10.58 11.35
N THR A 14 10.81 -11.63 12.18
CA THR A 14 10.53 -13.02 11.82
C THR A 14 9.11 -13.26 11.32
N PRO A 15 8.04 -12.76 11.97
CA PRO A 15 6.67 -12.93 11.46
C PRO A 15 6.47 -12.32 10.06
N THR A 16 6.97 -11.10 9.84
CA THR A 16 6.90 -10.39 8.55
C THR A 16 7.59 -11.17 7.44
N PHE A 17 8.77 -11.71 7.74
CA PHE A 17 9.54 -12.54 6.82
C PHE A 17 8.80 -13.85 6.51
N ILE A 18 8.26 -14.53 7.53
CA ILE A 18 7.46 -15.75 7.35
C ILE A 18 6.25 -15.48 6.45
N PHE A 19 5.49 -14.40 6.68
CA PHE A 19 4.36 -14.05 5.83
C PHE A 19 4.76 -13.77 4.38
N SER A 20 5.91 -13.11 4.17
CA SER A 20 6.42 -12.84 2.83
C SER A 20 6.84 -14.12 2.10
N VAL A 21 7.51 -15.05 2.79
CA VAL A 21 7.87 -16.37 2.24
C VAL A 21 6.61 -17.18 1.93
N LEU A 22 5.65 -17.23 2.85
CA LEU A 22 4.37 -17.90 2.63
C LEU A 22 3.62 -17.32 1.43
N TYR A 23 3.59 -15.99 1.29
CA TYR A 23 2.99 -15.32 0.14
C TYR A 23 3.63 -15.79 -1.17
N LEU A 24 4.95 -15.77 -1.28
CA LEU A 24 5.66 -16.22 -2.49
C LEU A 24 5.43 -17.71 -2.78
N LEU A 25 5.39 -18.55 -1.73
CA LEU A 25 5.06 -19.97 -1.87
C LEU A 25 3.64 -20.17 -2.39
N ILE A 26 2.65 -19.42 -1.89
CA ILE A 26 1.27 -19.46 -2.36
C ILE A 26 1.18 -18.99 -3.83
N VAL A 27 1.88 -17.93 -4.19
CA VAL A 27 1.93 -17.44 -5.59
C VAL A 27 2.52 -18.50 -6.53
N TRP A 28 3.53 -19.26 -6.08
CA TRP A 28 4.18 -20.28 -6.91
C TRP A 28 3.41 -21.61 -6.96
N LEU A 29 2.88 -22.08 -5.83
CA LEU A 29 2.15 -23.35 -5.72
C LEU A 29 0.67 -23.22 -6.10
N GLY A 30 0.05 -22.09 -5.79
CA GLY A 30 -1.39 -21.86 -5.93
C GLY A 30 -1.92 -22.10 -7.35
N PRO A 31 -1.33 -21.48 -8.40
CA PRO A 31 -1.73 -21.72 -9.79
C PRO A 31 -1.55 -23.19 -10.22
N LYS A 32 -0.48 -23.86 -9.73
CA LYS A 32 -0.23 -25.29 -10.03
C LYS A 32 -1.30 -26.19 -9.41
N TYR A 33 -1.65 -25.93 -8.16
CA TYR A 33 -2.71 -26.65 -7.44
C TYR A 33 -4.09 -26.42 -8.07
N MET A 34 -4.38 -25.19 -8.47
CA MET A 34 -5.66 -24.85 -9.10
C MET A 34 -5.80 -25.35 -10.54
N ARG A 35 -4.72 -25.78 -11.22
CA ARG A 35 -4.75 -26.23 -12.62
C ARG A 35 -5.88 -27.24 -12.88
N ASN A 36 -6.02 -28.24 -12.00
CA ASN A 36 -6.98 -29.34 -12.15
C ASN A 36 -8.33 -29.12 -11.45
N LYS A 37 -8.58 -27.93 -10.88
CA LYS A 37 -9.81 -27.61 -10.14
C LYS A 37 -10.68 -26.58 -10.87
N GLN A 38 -11.96 -26.53 -10.58
CA GLN A 38 -12.84 -25.48 -11.11
C GLN A 38 -12.59 -24.15 -10.36
N PRO A 39 -12.76 -22.99 -11.02
CA PRO A 39 -12.61 -21.68 -10.37
C PRO A 39 -13.71 -21.49 -9.32
N PHE A 40 -13.33 -20.99 -8.14
CA PHE A 40 -14.28 -20.75 -7.06
C PHE A 40 -15.07 -19.44 -7.30
N SER A 41 -16.40 -19.50 -7.18
CA SER A 41 -17.26 -18.32 -7.26
C SER A 41 -17.39 -17.64 -5.90
N CYS A 42 -16.34 -16.93 -5.47
CA CYS A 42 -16.29 -16.22 -4.19
C CYS A 42 -16.86 -14.78 -4.27
N ARG A 43 -17.88 -14.53 -5.10
CA ARG A 43 -18.31 -13.16 -5.43
C ARG A 43 -18.77 -12.36 -4.21
N GLY A 44 -19.59 -12.95 -3.33
CA GLY A 44 -20.07 -12.27 -2.11
C GLY A 44 -18.92 -11.92 -1.16
N ILE A 45 -18.00 -12.86 -0.94
CA ILE A 45 -16.79 -12.66 -0.11
C ILE A 45 -15.94 -11.53 -0.70
N LEU A 46 -15.75 -11.51 -2.02
CA LEU A 46 -15.01 -10.45 -2.71
C LEU A 46 -15.64 -9.07 -2.54
N VAL A 47 -16.98 -8.96 -2.59
CA VAL A 47 -17.65 -7.67 -2.37
C VAL A 47 -17.42 -7.18 -0.94
N ILE A 48 -17.60 -8.05 0.06
CA ILE A 48 -17.39 -7.71 1.48
C ILE A 48 -15.93 -7.33 1.73
N TYR A 49 -15.00 -8.11 1.18
CA TYR A 49 -13.56 -7.89 1.31
C TYR A 49 -13.13 -6.56 0.68
N ASN A 50 -13.53 -6.29 -0.58
CA ASN A 50 -13.20 -5.03 -1.24
C ASN A 50 -13.85 -3.83 -0.52
N LEU A 51 -15.09 -3.97 -0.04
CA LEU A 51 -15.75 -2.93 0.74
C LEU A 51 -15.00 -2.66 2.05
N GLY A 52 -14.57 -3.71 2.76
CA GLY A 52 -13.76 -3.59 3.98
C GLY A 52 -12.45 -2.85 3.72
N LEU A 53 -11.74 -3.20 2.64
CA LEU A 53 -10.51 -2.50 2.26
C LEU A 53 -10.75 -1.05 1.82
N THR A 54 -11.85 -0.76 1.11
CA THR A 54 -12.24 0.62 0.80
C THR A 54 -12.46 1.43 2.07
N LEU A 55 -13.22 0.90 3.03
CA LEU A 55 -13.49 1.59 4.30
C LEU A 55 -12.23 1.78 5.14
N LEU A 56 -11.37 0.75 5.21
CA LEU A 56 -10.09 0.84 5.90
C LEU A 56 -9.19 1.90 5.24
N SER A 57 -9.12 1.92 3.91
CA SER A 57 -8.34 2.92 3.16
C SER A 57 -8.88 4.34 3.35
N LEU A 58 -10.21 4.49 3.44
CA LEU A 58 -10.86 5.77 3.70
C LEU A 58 -10.56 6.26 5.12
N TYR A 59 -10.64 5.37 6.11
CA TYR A 59 -10.26 5.66 7.49
C TYR A 59 -8.80 6.12 7.57
N MET A 60 -7.87 5.38 6.97
CA MET A 60 -6.44 5.74 6.98
C MET A 60 -6.21 7.09 6.30
N PHE A 61 -6.84 7.34 5.15
CA PHE A 61 -6.74 8.62 4.45
C PHE A 61 -7.26 9.79 5.32
N TYR A 62 -8.44 9.64 5.91
CA TYR A 62 -9.05 10.67 6.75
C TYR A 62 -8.19 10.97 7.98
N GLU A 63 -7.72 9.94 8.68
CA GLU A 63 -6.91 10.12 9.89
C GLU A 63 -5.53 10.71 9.59
N LEU A 64 -4.90 10.35 8.45
CA LEU A 64 -3.64 10.95 8.03
C LEU A 64 -3.82 12.44 7.67
N VAL A 65 -4.88 12.78 6.93
CA VAL A 65 -5.15 14.18 6.56
C VAL A 65 -5.46 15.02 7.81
N THR A 66 -6.33 14.54 8.69
CA THR A 66 -6.65 15.27 9.93
C THR A 66 -5.45 15.36 10.86
N GLY A 67 -4.65 14.30 11.01
CA GLY A 67 -3.43 14.33 11.83
C GLY A 67 -2.39 15.32 11.34
N VAL A 68 -2.22 15.45 10.02
CA VAL A 68 -1.32 16.44 9.39
C VAL A 68 -1.81 17.87 9.62
N LEU A 69 -3.12 18.11 9.49
CA LEU A 69 -3.73 19.42 9.70
C LEU A 69 -3.69 19.85 11.18
N GLU A 70 -4.05 18.95 12.10
CA GLU A 70 -4.02 19.18 13.55
C GLU A 70 -2.58 19.39 14.05
N GLY A 71 -1.62 18.64 13.51
CA GLY A 71 -0.21 18.73 13.86
C GLY A 71 0.55 19.88 13.21
N GLY A 72 -0.10 20.68 12.35
CA GLY A 72 0.55 21.78 11.63
C GLY A 72 1.75 21.34 10.79
N TYR A 73 1.67 20.14 10.21
CA TYR A 73 2.79 19.51 9.50
C TYR A 73 3.25 20.36 8.31
N ASN A 74 4.56 20.59 8.22
CA ASN A 74 5.10 21.34 7.10
C ASN A 74 5.26 20.41 5.88
N PHE A 75 4.63 20.79 4.77
CA PHE A 75 4.61 20.02 3.53
C PHE A 75 6.01 19.75 2.95
N PHE A 76 6.93 20.70 3.12
CA PHE A 76 8.27 20.65 2.53
C PHE A 76 9.29 19.90 3.41
N CYS A 77 9.10 19.95 4.72
CA CYS A 77 10.10 19.49 5.69
C CYS A 77 9.41 19.20 7.03
N GLN A 78 9.16 17.93 7.32
CA GLN A 78 8.60 17.51 8.61
C GLN A 78 9.54 16.51 9.29
N ASP A 79 9.94 16.83 10.52
CA ASP A 79 10.74 15.95 11.36
C ASP A 79 9.89 14.86 12.05
N THR A 80 10.54 13.88 12.63
CA THR A 80 9.96 12.68 13.26
C THR A 80 9.57 12.88 14.73
N HIS A 81 9.82 14.06 15.31
CA HIS A 81 9.61 14.32 16.74
C HIS A 81 8.89 15.64 17.04
N SER A 82 8.50 16.40 16.02
CA SER A 82 8.04 17.79 16.15
C SER A 82 6.53 17.96 16.38
N GLY A 83 5.70 16.92 16.18
CA GLY A 83 4.23 17.05 16.19
C GLY A 83 3.53 16.52 17.44
N GLY A 84 4.25 16.03 18.47
CA GLY A 84 3.67 15.67 19.77
C GLY A 84 2.58 14.60 19.67
N GLU A 85 1.34 14.92 20.08
CA GLU A 85 0.20 13.99 20.01
C GLU A 85 -0.22 13.66 18.57
N ALA A 86 -0.04 14.59 17.62
CA ALA A 86 -0.34 14.36 16.21
C ALA A 86 0.60 13.33 15.59
N ASP A 87 1.87 13.28 16.02
CA ASP A 87 2.82 12.25 15.60
C ASP A 87 2.34 10.87 16.05
N MET A 88 1.85 10.74 17.28
CA MET A 88 1.33 9.47 17.79
C MET A 88 0.06 9.02 17.05
N LYS A 89 -0.81 9.96 16.66
CA LYS A 89 -1.96 9.68 15.80
C LYS A 89 -1.50 9.14 14.44
N ILE A 90 -0.55 9.80 13.80
CA ILE A 90 0.02 9.37 12.50
C ILE A 90 0.69 7.99 12.63
N ILE A 91 1.50 7.76 13.66
CA ILE A 91 2.16 6.46 13.91
C ILE A 91 1.12 5.33 14.02
N ARG A 92 0.01 5.55 14.74
CA ARG A 92 -1.09 4.56 14.87
C ARG A 92 -1.72 4.25 13.51
N VAL A 93 -1.94 5.26 12.68
CA VAL A 93 -2.54 5.09 11.35
C VAL A 93 -1.56 4.42 10.39
N LEU A 94 -0.27 4.74 10.47
CA LEU A 94 0.77 4.08 9.70
C LEU A 94 0.95 2.61 10.10
N TRP A 95 0.67 2.25 11.35
CA TRP A 95 0.56 0.84 11.73
C TRP A 95 -0.63 0.14 11.05
N TRP A 96 -1.80 0.79 11.00
CA TRP A 96 -2.94 0.27 10.22
C TRP A 96 -2.61 0.13 8.74
N TYR A 97 -1.84 1.07 8.19
CA TYR A 97 -1.35 1.00 6.82
C TYR A 97 -0.40 -0.18 6.59
N TYR A 98 0.56 -0.40 7.50
CA TYR A 98 1.41 -1.59 7.47
C TYR A 98 0.59 -2.88 7.55
N PHE A 99 -0.38 -2.93 8.47
CA PHE A 99 -1.27 -4.09 8.63
C PHE A 99 -2.16 -4.30 7.40
N SER A 100 -2.60 -3.22 6.72
CA SER A 100 -3.37 -3.32 5.49
C SER A 100 -2.59 -4.09 4.43
N LYS A 101 -1.26 -3.90 4.31
CA LYS A 101 -0.43 -4.62 3.32
C LYS A 101 -0.43 -6.14 3.53
N LEU A 102 -0.58 -6.59 4.77
CA LEU A 102 -0.77 -8.01 5.08
C LEU A 102 -2.15 -8.51 4.62
N ILE A 103 -3.21 -7.72 4.85
CA ILE A 103 -4.57 -8.05 4.38
C ILE A 103 -4.61 -8.10 2.85
N GLU A 104 -3.95 -7.16 2.18
CA GLU A 104 -3.89 -7.06 0.71
C GLU A 104 -3.24 -8.30 0.06
N PHE A 105 -2.49 -9.14 0.79
CA PHE A 105 -2.04 -10.45 0.26
C PHE A 105 -3.19 -11.37 -0.14
N MET A 106 -4.36 -11.18 0.46
CA MET A 106 -5.57 -11.91 0.07
C MET A 106 -6.01 -11.59 -1.36
N ASP A 107 -5.64 -10.44 -1.95
CA ASP A 107 -5.93 -10.11 -3.35
C ASP A 107 -5.38 -11.20 -4.28
N THR A 108 -4.11 -11.55 -4.09
CA THR A 108 -3.43 -12.57 -4.87
C THR A 108 -4.05 -13.95 -4.65
N PHE A 109 -4.45 -14.25 -3.41
CA PHE A 109 -5.14 -15.50 -3.10
C PHE A 109 -6.48 -15.60 -3.85
N PHE A 110 -7.28 -14.54 -3.88
CA PHE A 110 -8.52 -14.51 -4.65
C PHE A 110 -8.28 -14.62 -6.16
N PHE A 111 -7.22 -14.02 -6.70
CA PHE A 111 -6.86 -14.18 -8.11
C PHE A 111 -6.53 -15.63 -8.46
N ILE A 112 -5.76 -16.32 -7.61
CA ILE A 112 -5.43 -17.74 -7.76
C ILE A 112 -6.69 -18.61 -7.70
N LEU A 113 -7.55 -18.42 -6.69
CA LEU A 113 -8.78 -19.21 -6.52
C LEU A 113 -9.76 -19.04 -7.69
N ARG A 114 -9.77 -17.86 -8.31
CA ARG A 114 -10.61 -17.57 -9.49
C ARG A 114 -9.95 -17.94 -10.82
N LYS A 115 -8.73 -18.49 -10.80
CA LYS A 115 -7.91 -18.76 -11.98
C LYS A 115 -7.66 -17.51 -12.84
N ASN A 116 -7.65 -16.33 -12.23
CA ASN A 116 -7.39 -15.08 -12.96
C ASN A 116 -5.90 -14.76 -13.02
N ASN A 117 -5.12 -15.69 -13.57
CA ASN A 117 -3.65 -15.61 -13.57
C ASN A 117 -3.10 -14.40 -14.34
N HIS A 118 -3.88 -13.81 -15.26
CA HIS A 118 -3.50 -12.58 -15.95
C HIS A 118 -3.35 -11.37 -15.01
N GLN A 119 -4.02 -11.37 -13.85
CA GLN A 119 -3.86 -10.32 -12.84
C GLN A 119 -2.62 -10.50 -11.97
N ILE A 120 -2.03 -11.71 -11.93
CA ILE A 120 -0.83 -12.02 -11.14
C ILE A 120 0.40 -11.68 -11.99
N THR A 121 0.62 -10.38 -12.19
CA THR A 121 1.76 -9.87 -12.96
C THR A 121 3.03 -9.81 -12.11
N VAL A 122 4.19 -9.66 -12.75
CA VAL A 122 5.46 -9.42 -12.05
C VAL A 122 5.36 -8.16 -11.19
N LEU A 123 4.72 -7.10 -11.71
CA LEU A 123 4.47 -5.87 -10.97
C LEU A 123 3.67 -6.13 -9.69
N HIS A 124 2.57 -6.88 -9.79
CA HIS A 124 1.71 -7.22 -8.65
C HIS A 124 2.51 -7.97 -7.57
N VAL A 125 3.20 -9.04 -7.96
CA VAL A 125 3.96 -9.86 -7.01
C VAL A 125 5.12 -9.09 -6.40
N TYR A 126 5.86 -8.32 -7.20
CA TYR A 126 6.96 -7.47 -6.74
C TYR A 126 6.48 -6.44 -5.71
N HIS A 127 5.42 -5.71 -6.02
CA HIS A 127 4.85 -4.69 -5.15
C HIS A 127 4.39 -5.29 -3.81
N HIS A 128 3.53 -6.32 -3.83
CA HIS A 128 3.03 -6.90 -2.58
C HIS A 128 4.15 -7.53 -1.74
N ALA A 129 5.08 -8.27 -2.36
CA ALA A 129 6.17 -8.90 -1.61
C ALA A 129 7.12 -7.88 -0.95
N THR A 130 7.40 -6.76 -1.62
CA THR A 130 8.33 -5.74 -1.11
C THR A 130 7.68 -4.78 -0.11
N MET A 131 6.44 -4.34 -0.35
CA MET A 131 5.75 -3.33 0.47
C MET A 131 5.66 -3.73 1.95
N LEU A 132 5.30 -4.98 2.26
CA LEU A 132 5.19 -5.42 3.65
C LEU A 132 6.54 -5.32 4.39
N ASN A 133 7.63 -5.70 3.73
CA ASN A 133 8.97 -5.66 4.31
C ASN A 133 9.47 -4.23 4.50
N ILE A 134 9.29 -3.38 3.48
CA ILE A 134 9.68 -1.97 3.53
C ILE A 134 8.97 -1.27 4.68
N TRP A 135 7.65 -1.46 4.80
CA TRP A 135 6.86 -0.81 5.85
C TRP A 135 7.18 -1.30 7.25
N TRP A 136 7.62 -2.55 7.43
CA TRP A 136 8.12 -3.00 8.73
C TRP A 136 9.36 -2.21 9.18
N PHE A 137 10.30 -1.95 8.27
CA PHE A 137 11.47 -1.14 8.59
C PHE A 137 11.11 0.33 8.82
N VAL A 138 10.24 0.90 7.97
CA VAL A 138 9.74 2.28 8.14
C VAL A 138 9.09 2.44 9.52
N MET A 139 8.21 1.54 9.93
CA MET A 139 7.58 1.60 11.25
C MET A 139 8.57 1.45 12.39
N ASN A 140 9.61 0.63 12.23
CA ASN A 140 10.60 0.44 13.29
C ASN A 140 11.65 1.56 13.36
N TRP A 141 11.91 2.28 12.28
CA TRP A 141 13.04 3.22 12.20
C TRP A 141 12.58 4.67 12.04
N VAL A 142 11.54 4.92 11.25
CA VAL A 142 11.03 6.25 10.89
C VAL A 142 9.49 6.26 10.81
N PRO A 143 8.76 5.99 11.92
CA PRO A 143 7.31 5.80 11.89
C PRO A 143 6.48 7.09 11.71
N CYS A 144 7.07 8.20 11.28
CA CYS A 144 6.41 9.50 11.09
C CYS A 144 7.28 10.43 10.25
N GLY A 145 6.94 11.72 10.16
CA GLY A 145 7.62 12.67 9.28
C GLY A 145 7.31 12.35 7.81
N HIS A 146 8.30 12.45 6.93
CA HIS A 146 8.12 12.41 5.47
C HIS A 146 7.36 11.20 4.91
N SER A 147 7.36 10.08 5.63
CA SER A 147 6.69 8.83 5.24
C SER A 147 5.15 8.92 5.19
N TYR A 148 4.53 9.92 5.84
CA TYR A 148 3.06 10.04 5.86
C TYR A 148 2.48 10.26 4.46
N PHE A 149 3.13 11.08 3.63
CA PHE A 149 2.54 11.59 2.40
C PHE A 149 2.31 10.50 1.35
N GLY A 150 3.30 9.62 1.20
CA GLY A 150 3.18 8.45 0.33
C GLY A 150 2.05 7.52 0.79
N ALA A 151 1.90 7.31 2.10
CA ALA A 151 0.80 6.51 2.65
C ALA A 151 -0.56 7.19 2.46
N THR A 152 -0.65 8.51 2.60
CA THR A 152 -1.88 9.28 2.37
C THR A 152 -2.36 9.15 0.93
N LEU A 153 -1.48 9.42 -0.05
CA LEU A 153 -1.83 9.29 -1.46
C LEU A 153 -2.13 7.84 -1.84
N ASN A 154 -1.38 6.87 -1.33
CA ASN A 154 -1.66 5.47 -1.56
C ASN A 154 -3.03 5.06 -1.02
N SER A 155 -3.37 5.48 0.21
CA SER A 155 -4.67 5.21 0.81
C SER A 155 -5.82 5.81 -0.01
N PHE A 156 -5.66 7.04 -0.51
CA PHE A 156 -6.64 7.66 -1.40
C PHE A 156 -6.84 6.87 -2.70
N ILE A 157 -5.75 6.47 -3.37
CA ILE A 157 -5.82 5.66 -4.58
C ILE A 157 -6.40 4.27 -4.28
N HIS A 158 -6.10 3.69 -3.12
CA HIS A 158 -6.67 2.41 -2.68
C HIS A 158 -8.18 2.50 -2.45
N VAL A 159 -8.71 3.62 -1.93
CA VAL A 159 -10.17 3.86 -1.88
C VAL A 159 -10.78 3.73 -3.28
N LEU A 160 -10.19 4.39 -4.28
CA LEU A 160 -10.70 4.35 -5.66
C LEU A 160 -10.57 2.95 -6.29
N MET A 161 -9.41 2.31 -6.10
CA MET A 161 -9.11 1.00 -6.67
C MET A 161 -9.99 -0.11 -6.07
N TYR A 162 -10.11 -0.20 -4.74
CA TYR A 162 -10.94 -1.22 -4.10
C TYR A 162 -12.43 -0.96 -4.31
N SER A 163 -12.86 0.31 -4.40
CA SER A 163 -14.23 0.64 -4.82
C SER A 163 -14.51 0.13 -6.22
N TYR A 164 -13.58 0.33 -7.16
CA TYR A 164 -13.67 -0.22 -8.51
C TYR A 164 -13.74 -1.75 -8.49
N TYR A 165 -12.89 -2.43 -7.71
CA TYR A 165 -12.92 -3.89 -7.62
C TYR A 165 -14.22 -4.42 -7.00
N GLY A 166 -14.72 -3.78 -5.94
CA GLY A 166 -16.01 -4.11 -5.33
C GLY A 166 -17.17 -3.97 -6.32
N LEU A 167 -17.22 -2.87 -7.06
CA LEU A 167 -18.22 -2.66 -8.10
C LEU A 167 -18.08 -3.65 -9.27
N SER A 168 -16.84 -3.98 -9.68
CA SER A 168 -16.58 -4.93 -10.77
C SER A 168 -17.00 -6.37 -10.45
N ALA A 169 -17.10 -6.70 -9.15
CA ALA A 169 -17.60 -7.99 -8.69
C ALA A 169 -19.12 -8.14 -8.93
N VAL A 170 -19.86 -7.03 -9.03
CA VAL A 170 -21.29 -7.00 -9.36
C VAL A 170 -21.47 -6.96 -10.89
N PRO A 171 -22.02 -8.00 -11.54
CA PRO A 171 -22.12 -8.07 -12.99
C PRO A 171 -22.88 -6.90 -13.64
N ALA A 172 -23.93 -6.41 -12.97
CA ALA A 172 -24.74 -5.29 -13.44
C ALA A 172 -23.97 -3.96 -13.50
N MET A 173 -22.92 -3.79 -12.67
CA MET A 173 -22.16 -2.54 -12.60
C MET A 173 -21.02 -2.48 -13.61
N ARG A 174 -20.55 -3.62 -14.12
CA ARG A 174 -19.42 -3.71 -15.08
C ARG A 174 -19.50 -2.77 -16.30
N PRO A 175 -20.64 -2.62 -17.00
CA PRO A 175 -20.70 -1.73 -18.16
C PRO A 175 -20.48 -0.25 -17.81
N TYR A 176 -20.74 0.16 -16.57
CA TYR A 176 -20.59 1.55 -16.11
C TYR A 176 -19.17 1.87 -15.63
N LEU A 177 -18.25 0.90 -15.61
CA LEU A 177 -16.89 1.04 -15.09
C LEU A 177 -15.87 1.54 -16.14
N TRP A 178 -16.24 2.56 -16.90
CA TRP A 178 -15.39 3.19 -17.94
C TRP A 178 -14.15 3.88 -17.38
N TRP A 179 -14.17 4.24 -16.09
CA TRP A 179 -13.14 5.04 -15.45
C TRP A 179 -11.90 4.26 -14.97
N LYS A 180 -11.79 2.97 -15.33
CA LYS A 180 -10.62 2.12 -15.02
C LYS A 180 -9.29 2.80 -15.38
N LYS A 181 -9.23 3.45 -16.54
CA LYS A 181 -8.02 4.11 -17.06
C LYS A 181 -7.56 5.26 -16.16
N TYR A 182 -8.50 6.02 -15.58
CA TYR A 182 -8.18 7.13 -14.70
C TYR A 182 -7.60 6.66 -13.36
N ILE A 183 -7.96 5.46 -12.89
CA ILE A 183 -7.35 4.86 -11.70
C ILE A 183 -5.86 4.61 -11.95
N THR A 184 -5.51 4.02 -13.10
CA THR A 184 -4.10 3.78 -13.44
C THR A 184 -3.32 5.07 -13.67
N GLN A 185 -3.94 6.11 -14.24
CA GLN A 185 -3.34 7.44 -14.34
C GLN A 185 -3.12 8.06 -12.95
N GLY A 186 -4.10 7.95 -12.05
CA GLY A 186 -3.96 8.35 -10.65
C GLY A 186 -2.84 7.61 -9.93
N GLN A 187 -2.68 6.30 -10.19
CA GLN A 187 -1.59 5.49 -9.68
C GLN A 187 -0.20 5.95 -10.16
N LEU A 188 -0.07 6.46 -11.38
CA LEU A 188 1.19 7.04 -11.85
C LEU A 188 1.44 8.42 -11.22
N ILE A 189 0.39 9.25 -11.14
CA ILE A 189 0.47 10.59 -10.54
C ILE A 189 0.90 10.50 -9.07
N GLN A 190 0.38 9.56 -8.27
CA GLN A 190 0.82 9.40 -6.87
C GLN A 190 2.33 9.15 -6.76
N PHE A 191 2.94 8.38 -7.66
CA PHE A 191 4.37 8.06 -7.59
C PHE A 191 5.20 9.29 -7.93
N VAL A 192 4.79 10.05 -8.96
CA VAL A 192 5.45 11.32 -9.33
C VAL A 192 5.35 12.34 -8.20
N LEU A 193 4.18 12.51 -7.59
CA LEU A 193 4.00 13.43 -6.46
C LEU A 193 4.84 13.01 -5.25
N THR A 194 4.90 11.71 -4.96
CA THR A 194 5.72 11.18 -3.86
C THR A 194 7.21 11.41 -4.10
N ILE A 195 7.70 11.22 -5.33
CA ILE A 195 9.09 11.53 -5.70
C ILE A 195 9.37 13.02 -5.56
N PHE A 196 8.48 13.88 -6.05
CA PHE A 196 8.64 15.33 -5.97
C PHE A 196 8.78 15.78 -4.51
N GLN A 197 7.86 15.36 -3.65
CA GLN A 197 7.90 15.72 -2.23
C GLN A 197 9.13 15.13 -1.52
N THR A 198 9.52 13.89 -1.81
CA THR A 198 10.76 13.28 -1.28
C THR A 198 12.02 14.02 -1.73
N SER A 199 12.04 14.49 -2.97
CA SER A 199 13.15 15.28 -3.52
C SER A 199 13.26 16.64 -2.84
N CYS A 200 12.14 17.29 -2.51
CA CYS A 200 12.13 18.51 -1.70
C CYS A 200 12.79 18.28 -0.34
N GLY A 201 12.49 17.16 0.34
CA GLY A 201 13.10 16.81 1.63
C GLY A 201 14.60 16.46 1.55
N VAL A 202 15.12 16.10 0.36
CA VAL A 202 16.57 15.92 0.13
C VAL A 202 17.26 17.27 -0.07
N VAL A 203 16.65 18.20 -0.80
CA VAL A 203 17.20 19.53 -1.08
C VAL A 203 17.16 20.44 0.15
N TRP A 204 16.08 20.35 0.93
CA TRP A 204 15.91 21.08 2.18
C TRP A 204 16.17 20.13 3.34
N PRO A 205 17.42 20.05 3.85
CA PRO A 205 17.80 19.06 4.85
C PRO A 205 16.95 19.25 6.10
N CYS A 206 16.03 18.32 6.29
CA CYS A 206 15.30 18.10 7.52
C CYS A 206 16.09 17.10 8.38
N ALA A 207 15.84 17.04 9.69
CA ALA A 207 16.48 16.05 10.57
C ALA A 207 16.09 14.59 10.25
N PHE A 208 15.34 14.36 9.16
CA PHE A 208 15.01 13.05 8.64
C PHE A 208 16.24 12.36 8.01
N PRO A 209 16.43 11.04 8.19
CA PRO A 209 17.61 10.37 7.66
C PRO A 209 17.61 10.30 6.12
N GLN A 210 18.64 10.87 5.50
CA GLN A 210 18.76 10.96 4.03
C GLN A 210 18.74 9.59 3.33
N GLY A 211 19.28 8.53 3.96
CA GLY A 211 19.28 7.18 3.39
C GLY A 211 17.88 6.65 3.06
N TRP A 212 16.89 6.94 3.92
CA TRP A 212 15.49 6.56 3.69
C TRP A 212 14.84 7.35 2.55
N LEU A 213 15.21 8.62 2.38
CA LEU A 213 14.73 9.45 1.26
C LEU A 213 15.24 8.92 -0.08
N TYR A 214 16.54 8.59 -0.18
CA TYR A 214 17.10 7.99 -1.39
C TYR A 214 16.50 6.63 -1.71
N PHE A 215 16.30 5.79 -0.68
CA PHE A 215 15.63 4.49 -0.85
C PHE A 215 14.20 4.66 -1.38
N GLN A 216 13.44 5.61 -0.82
CA GLN A 216 12.08 5.92 -1.26
C GLN A 216 12.05 6.38 -2.73
N ILE A 217 12.97 7.27 -3.14
CA ILE A 217 13.07 7.73 -4.53
C ILE A 217 13.36 6.55 -5.46
N PHE A 218 14.35 5.72 -5.12
CA PHE A 218 14.71 4.55 -5.92
C PHE A 218 13.55 3.57 -6.07
N TYR A 219 12.85 3.27 -4.97
CA TYR A 219 11.69 2.39 -4.98
C TYR A 219 10.55 2.94 -5.84
N MET A 220 10.24 4.25 -5.74
CA MET A 220 9.20 4.87 -6.56
C MET A 220 9.55 4.87 -8.05
N ILE A 221 10.82 5.08 -8.42
CA ILE A 221 11.28 4.95 -9.81
C ILE A 221 11.07 3.52 -10.33
N SER A 222 11.39 2.51 -9.52
CA SER A 222 11.18 1.10 -9.89
C SER A 222 9.71 0.80 -10.18
N LEU A 223 8.79 1.33 -9.35
CA LEU A 223 7.36 1.18 -9.55
C LEU A 223 6.87 1.93 -10.80
N ILE A 224 7.35 3.13 -11.07
CA ILE A 224 7.00 3.88 -12.29
C ILE A 224 7.37 3.09 -13.54
N ILE A 225 8.57 2.50 -13.59
CA ILE A 225 9.03 1.69 -14.73
C ILE A 225 8.10 0.48 -14.92
N LEU A 226 7.79 -0.24 -13.85
CA LEU A 226 6.93 -1.42 -13.91
C LEU A 226 5.48 -1.07 -14.29
N PHE A 227 4.93 0.03 -13.76
CA PHE A 227 3.58 0.51 -14.10
C PHE A 227 3.50 1.04 -15.53
N THR A 228 4.53 1.72 -16.01
CA THR A 228 4.59 2.22 -17.40
C THR A 228 4.63 1.05 -18.38
N ASN A 229 5.43 0.03 -18.10
CA ASN A 229 5.46 -1.20 -18.89
C ASN A 229 4.09 -1.90 -18.90
N PHE A 230 3.39 -1.95 -17.76
CA PHE A 230 2.04 -2.51 -17.69
C PHE A 230 1.00 -1.68 -18.44
N TYR A 231 1.14 -0.35 -18.48
CA TYR A 231 0.21 0.55 -19.17
C TYR A 231 0.38 0.55 -20.69
N ILE A 232 1.58 0.27 -21.19
CA ILE A 232 1.89 0.22 -22.64
C ILE A 232 1.53 -1.14 -23.25
N GLN A 233 1.57 -2.23 -22.46
CA GLN A 233 1.14 -3.59 -22.86
C GLN A 233 -0.37 -3.71 -23.04
#